data_AF-A0A1R1IBW1-F1
#
_entry.id   AF-A0A1R1IBW1-F1
#
_cell.length_a   1.000
_cell.length_b   1.000
_cell.length_c   1.000
_cell.angle_alpha   90.00
_cell.angle_beta   90.00
_cell.angle_gamma   90.00
#
_symmetry.space_group_name_H-M   'P 1'
#
loop_
_entity.id
_entity.type
_entity.pdbx_description
1 polymer ?
#
loop_
_entity_poly.entity_id
_entity_poly.type
_entity_poly.pdbx_seq_one_letter_code
_entity_poly.pdbx_strand_id
1 'polypeptide(L)'
;MKNLTLRQRLLVLTLLPSALITTLLVLYFSMTGISALETQLRAKGLATVRYLAPISEYGIIAGQMDSIYGLVQAAMQEPGVKAAIIVNPKGRTLAVSGRVSLAAEIIRQRLEEPSQVAESES
;
A
#
# COMPACT_ATOMS: atom_id res chain seq x y z
N MET A 1 12.38 36.59 -36.20
CA MET A 1 12.42 35.12 -36.30
C MET A 1 13.87 34.70 -36.16
N LYS A 2 14.25 33.93 -35.13
CA LYS A 2 15.66 33.67 -34.81
C LYS A 2 16.17 32.53 -35.69
N ASN A 3 17.04 32.84 -36.64
CA ASN A 3 17.53 31.91 -37.65
C ASN A 3 18.51 30.93 -36.98
N LEU A 4 18.17 29.65 -36.90
CA LEU A 4 19.08 28.63 -36.38
C LEU A 4 20.22 28.40 -37.38
N THR A 5 21.46 28.41 -36.89
CA THR A 5 22.63 28.07 -37.71
C THR A 5 22.58 26.59 -38.11
N LEU A 6 23.13 26.22 -39.28
CA LEU A 6 23.09 24.85 -39.82
C LEU A 6 23.55 23.78 -38.80
N ARG A 7 24.55 24.13 -37.99
CA ARG A 7 25.09 23.28 -36.90
C ARG A 7 24.07 23.04 -35.78
N GLN A 8 23.33 24.08 -35.36
CA GLN A 8 22.26 23.93 -34.36
C GLN A 8 21.12 23.06 -34.91
N ARG A 9 20.80 23.18 -36.20
CA ARG A 9 19.77 22.37 -36.84
C ARG A 9 20.15 20.88 -36.87
N LEU A 10 21.42 20.58 -37.17
CA LEU A 10 21.95 19.21 -37.14
C LEU A 10 21.96 18.64 -35.72
N LEU A 11 22.41 19.42 -34.72
CA LEU A 11 22.38 18.99 -33.31
C LEU A 11 20.96 18.70 -32.81
N VAL A 12 19.99 19.55 -33.14
CA VAL A 12 18.58 19.29 -32.79
C VAL A 12 18.07 18.05 -33.51
N LEU A 13 18.39 17.86 -34.79
CA LEU A 13 17.90 16.70 -35.56
C LEU A 13 18.43 15.36 -35.02
N THR A 14 19.64 15.33 -34.46
CA THR A 14 20.23 14.11 -33.87
C THR A 14 19.88 13.93 -32.39
N LEU A 15 19.78 15.02 -31.62
CA LEU A 15 19.61 14.96 -30.17
C LEU A 15 18.13 14.91 -29.75
N LEU A 16 17.24 15.55 -30.50
CA LEU A 16 15.80 15.56 -30.23
C LEU A 16 15.16 14.17 -30.20
N PRO A 17 15.41 13.25 -31.15
CA PRO A 17 14.83 11.91 -31.08
C PRO A 17 15.33 11.13 -29.86
N SER A 18 16.62 11.24 -29.52
CA SER A 18 17.17 10.58 -28.33
C SER A 18 16.57 11.14 -27.04
N ALA A 19 16.48 12.47 -26.91
CA ALA A 19 15.87 13.11 -25.74
C ALA A 19 14.39 12.71 -25.60
N LEU A 20 13.66 12.66 -26.72
CA LEU A 20 12.25 12.26 -26.74
C LEU A 20 12.07 10.81 -26.26
N ILE A 21 12.90 9.88 -26.76
CA ILE A 21 12.87 8.48 -26.31
C ILE A 21 13.19 8.39 -24.83
N THR A 22 14.23 9.07 -24.34
CA THR A 22 14.59 9.06 -22.92
C THR A 22 13.46 9.60 -22.04
N THR A 23 12.85 10.72 -22.41
CA THR A 23 11.71 11.29 -21.67
C THR A 23 10.52 10.33 -21.65
N LEU A 24 10.19 9.71 -22.78
CA LEU A 24 9.11 8.72 -22.85
C LEU A 24 9.41 7.50 -21.97
N LEU A 25 10.65 7.02 -21.97
CA LEU A 25 11.07 5.88 -21.15
C LEU A 25 10.94 6.20 -19.67
N VAL A 26 11.46 7.36 -19.22
CA VAL A 26 11.39 7.80 -17.82
C VAL A 26 9.93 7.89 -17.37
N LEU A 27 9.05 8.47 -18.19
CA LEU A 27 7.64 8.57 -17.87
C LEU A 27 6.98 7.19 -17.75
N TYR A 28 7.22 6.32 -18.73
CA TYR A 28 6.69 4.96 -18.74
C TYR A 28 7.15 4.13 -17.52
N PHE A 29 8.45 4.16 -17.22
CA PHE A 29 9.02 3.46 -16.08
C PHE A 29 8.52 4.04 -14.76
N SER A 30 8.37 5.36 -14.65
CA SER A 30 7.85 5.98 -13.44
C SER A 30 6.40 5.56 -13.19
N MET A 31 5.54 5.59 -14.21
CA MET A 31 4.13 5.17 -14.06
C MET A 31 4.03 3.68 -13.72
N THR A 32 4.73 2.83 -14.46
CA THR A 32 4.71 1.37 -14.24
C THR A 32 5.33 0.99 -12.89
N GLY A 33 6.40 1.66 -12.50
CA GLY A 33 7.08 1.45 -11.23
C GLY A 33 6.19 1.77 -10.03
N ILE A 34 5.43 2.87 -10.09
CA ILE A 34 4.46 3.23 -9.04
C ILE A 34 3.38 2.16 -8.92
N SER A 35 2.75 1.75 -10.03
CA SER A 35 1.73 0.69 -10.02
C SER A 35 2.26 -0.65 -9.50
N ALA A 36 3.51 -0.99 -9.84
CA ALA A 36 4.15 -2.20 -9.35
C ALA A 36 4.38 -2.14 -7.82
N LEU A 37 4.87 -1.01 -7.31
CA LEU A 37 5.09 -0.79 -5.87
C LEU A 37 3.77 -0.87 -5.08
N GLU A 38 2.70 -0.24 -5.59
CA GLU A 38 1.37 -0.33 -4.98
C GLU A 38 0.84 -1.76 -4.93
N THR A 39 0.99 -2.50 -6.03
CA THR A 39 0.56 -3.90 -6.12
C THR A 39 1.32 -4.77 -5.13
N GLN A 40 2.65 -4.58 -5.02
CA GLN A 40 3.49 -5.31 -4.06
C GLN A 40 3.12 -4.98 -2.61
N LEU A 41 2.92 -3.69 -2.30
CA LEU A 41 2.52 -3.25 -0.96
C LEU A 41 1.19 -3.87 -0.55
N ARG A 42 0.21 -3.88 -1.45
CA ARG A 42 -1.11 -4.50 -1.23
C ARG A 42 -1.02 -6.01 -1.05
N ALA A 43 -0.26 -6.70 -1.91
CA ALA A 43 -0.06 -8.14 -1.79
C ALA A 43 0.62 -8.53 -0.46
N LYS A 44 1.59 -7.73 -0.02
CA LYS A 44 2.25 -7.90 1.28
C LYS A 44 1.25 -7.73 2.43
N GLY A 45 0.46 -6.66 2.41
CA GLY A 45 -0.57 -6.41 3.44
C GLY A 45 -1.58 -7.57 3.55
N LEU A 46 -2.08 -8.07 2.42
CA LEU A 46 -2.97 -9.23 2.39
C LEU A 46 -2.31 -10.49 2.94
N ALA A 47 -1.03 -10.72 2.61
CA ALA A 47 -0.27 -11.84 3.17
C ALA A 47 -0.14 -11.71 4.69
N THR A 48 0.25 -10.53 5.20
CA THR A 48 0.35 -10.24 6.63
C THR A 48 -0.97 -10.51 7.36
N VAL A 49 -2.10 -10.05 6.81
CA VAL A 49 -3.44 -10.35 7.39
C VAL A 49 -3.73 -11.85 7.37
N ARG A 50 -3.45 -12.54 6.26
CA ARG A 50 -3.66 -13.99 6.14
C ARG A 50 -2.83 -14.80 7.15
N TYR A 51 -1.64 -14.33 7.51
CA TYR A 51 -0.82 -14.95 8.55
C TYR A 51 -1.27 -14.60 9.96
N LEU A 52 -1.64 -13.33 10.22
CA LEU A 52 -2.00 -12.86 11.56
C LEU A 52 -3.42 -13.27 11.98
N ALA A 53 -4.36 -13.40 11.04
CA ALA A 53 -5.75 -13.70 11.37
C ALA A 53 -5.91 -15.04 12.14
N PRO A 54 -5.34 -16.17 11.69
CA PRO A 54 -5.42 -17.44 12.45
C PRO A 54 -4.72 -17.36 13.82
N ILE A 55 -3.62 -16.62 13.92
CA ILE A 55 -2.89 -16.47 15.19
C ILE A 55 -3.74 -15.65 16.18
N SER A 56 -4.45 -14.63 15.69
CA SER A 56 -5.37 -13.83 16.49
C SER A 56 -6.57 -14.63 16.98
N GLU A 57 -7.08 -15.59 16.19
CA GLU A 57 -8.17 -16.47 16.60
C GLU A 57 -7.79 -17.28 17.84
N TYR A 58 -6.58 -17.85 17.85
CA TYR A 58 -6.08 -18.57 19.02
C TYR A 58 -5.94 -17.66 20.25
N GLY A 59 -5.34 -16.47 20.09
CA GLY A 59 -5.17 -15.51 21.19
C GLY A 59 -6.49 -15.03 21.81
N ILE A 60 -7.53 -14.89 20.98
CA ILE A 60 -8.89 -14.53 21.42
C ILE A 60 -9.55 -15.70 22.15
N ILE A 61 -9.49 -16.92 21.61
CA ILE A 61 -10.11 -18.11 22.23
C ILE A 61 -9.46 -18.45 23.56
N ALA A 62 -8.13 -18.33 23.65
CA ALA A 62 -7.38 -18.57 24.89
C ALA A 62 -7.59 -17.47 25.96
N GLY A 63 -8.29 -16.38 25.62
CA GLY A 63 -8.56 -15.27 26.55
C GLY A 63 -7.32 -14.43 26.90
N GLN A 64 -6.22 -14.58 26.14
CA GLN A 64 -4.94 -13.96 26.45
C GLN A 64 -4.81 -12.61 25.74
N MET A 65 -5.39 -11.55 26.31
CA MET A 65 -5.41 -10.22 25.69
C MET A 65 -4.02 -9.65 25.40
N ASP A 66 -3.01 -9.97 26.23
CA ASP A 66 -1.61 -9.55 25.99
C ASP A 66 -1.06 -10.09 24.67
N SER A 67 -1.47 -11.30 24.27
CA SER A 67 -1.07 -11.89 22.98
C SER A 67 -1.64 -11.10 21.80
N ILE A 68 -2.88 -10.58 21.92
CA ILE A 68 -3.55 -9.80 20.88
C ILE A 68 -2.87 -8.43 20.73
N TYR A 69 -2.50 -7.79 21.83
CA TYR A 69 -1.70 -6.55 21.79
C TYR A 69 -0.33 -6.80 21.17
N GLY A 70 0.33 -7.91 21.51
CA GLY A 70 1.58 -8.32 20.87
C GLY A 70 1.46 -8.48 19.35
N LEU A 71 0.36 -9.04 18.87
CA LEU A 71 0.11 -9.23 17.43
C LEU A 71 -0.06 -7.90 16.68
N VAL A 72 -0.85 -6.96 17.19
CA VAL A 72 -1.00 -5.65 16.52
C VAL A 72 0.30 -4.82 16.59
N GLN A 73 1.12 -5.01 17.62
CA GLN A 73 2.43 -4.37 17.70
C GLN A 73 3.44 -5.00 16.75
N ALA A 74 3.46 -6.33 16.63
CA ALA A 74 4.29 -7.02 15.65
C ALA A 74 3.94 -6.60 14.22
N ALA A 75 2.65 -6.46 13.92
CA ALA A 75 2.19 -5.93 12.63
C ALA A 75 2.68 -4.49 12.36
N MET A 76 2.78 -3.64 13.38
CA MET A 76 3.32 -2.28 13.24
C MET A 76 4.84 -2.23 12.98
N GLN A 77 5.57 -3.30 13.28
CA GLN A 77 7.00 -3.40 12.96
C GLN A 77 7.23 -3.75 11.48
N GLU A 78 6.21 -4.21 10.77
CA GLU A 78 6.31 -4.49 9.34
C GLU A 78 6.44 -3.20 8.52
N PRO A 79 7.45 -3.10 7.64
CA PRO A 79 7.61 -1.95 6.76
C PRO A 79 6.36 -1.72 5.91
N GLY A 80 5.88 -0.47 5.90
CA GLY A 80 4.70 -0.04 5.14
C GLY A 80 3.38 -0.10 5.91
N VAL A 81 3.35 -0.63 7.14
CA VAL A 81 2.14 -0.67 7.97
C VAL A 81 1.94 0.65 8.71
N LYS A 82 0.79 1.29 8.49
CA LYS A 82 0.40 2.56 9.17
C LYS A 82 -0.38 2.34 10.46
N ALA A 83 -1.20 1.29 10.47
CA ALA A 83 -2.02 0.90 11.59
C ALA A 83 -2.38 -0.59 11.49
N ALA A 84 -2.60 -1.22 12.64
CA ALA A 84 -3.14 -2.57 12.76
C ALA A 84 -4.28 -2.55 13.79
N ILE A 85 -5.40 -3.19 13.46
CA ILE A 85 -6.58 -3.24 14.31
C ILE A 85 -7.18 -4.64 14.29
N ILE A 86 -7.59 -5.13 15.45
CA ILE A 86 -8.36 -6.35 15.61
C ILE A 86 -9.71 -5.94 16.20
N VAL A 87 -10.80 -6.34 15.54
CA VAL A 87 -12.17 -6.04 15.95
C VAL A 87 -12.97 -7.33 16.12
N ASN A 88 -13.97 -7.28 16.99
CA ASN A 88 -14.93 -8.39 17.11
C ASN A 88 -15.99 -8.33 16.00
N PRO A 89 -16.82 -9.37 15.84
CA PRO A 89 -17.90 -9.39 14.83
C PRO A 89 -18.97 -8.29 14.99
N LYS A 90 -18.98 -7.56 16.12
CA LYS A 90 -19.87 -6.41 16.36
C LYS A 90 -19.19 -5.06 16.04
N GLY A 91 -17.98 -5.07 15.49
CA GLY A 91 -17.18 -3.88 15.19
C GLY A 91 -16.54 -3.22 16.41
N ARG A 92 -16.51 -3.89 17.58
CA ARG A 92 -15.80 -3.39 18.77
C ARG A 92 -14.33 -3.72 18.67
N THR A 93 -13.48 -2.71 18.79
CA THR A 93 -12.03 -2.85 18.84
C THR A 93 -11.60 -3.69 20.04
N LEU A 94 -10.79 -4.72 19.77
CA LEU A 94 -10.16 -5.58 20.77
C LEU A 94 -8.72 -5.14 21.03
N ALA A 95 -8.00 -4.77 19.97
CA ALA A 95 -6.67 -4.18 20.05
C ALA A 95 -6.44 -3.26 18.84
N VAL A 96 -5.64 -2.21 19.04
CA VAL A 96 -5.27 -1.27 17.98
C VAL A 96 -3.86 -0.75 18.21
N SER A 97 -3.10 -0.60 17.14
CA SER A 97 -1.83 0.13 17.14
C SER A 97 -1.76 1.01 15.90
N GLY A 98 -1.25 2.24 16.04
CA GLY A 98 -1.24 3.25 14.98
C GLY A 98 -2.55 4.03 14.83
N ARG A 99 -2.64 4.85 13.76
CA ARG A 99 -3.82 5.68 13.45
C ARG A 99 -4.67 5.01 12.38
N VAL A 100 -5.81 4.46 12.79
CA VAL A 100 -6.76 3.82 11.88
C VAL A 100 -7.55 4.90 11.14
N SER A 101 -7.43 4.92 9.81
CA SER A 101 -8.18 5.82 8.92
C SER A 101 -9.15 5.00 8.07
N LEU A 102 -10.06 4.28 8.73
CA LEU A 102 -11.15 3.54 8.06
C LEU A 102 -12.49 4.00 8.62
N ALA A 103 -13.49 4.08 7.74
CA ALA A 103 -14.86 4.37 8.14
C ALA A 103 -15.41 3.26 9.05
N ALA A 104 -16.23 3.63 10.05
CA ALA A 104 -16.81 2.69 10.99
C ALA A 104 -17.68 1.61 10.31
N GLU A 105 -18.28 1.93 9.16
CA GLU A 105 -19.06 0.97 8.36
C GLU A 105 -18.18 -0.16 7.83
N ILE A 106 -16.99 0.18 7.33
CA ILE A 106 -16.03 -0.80 6.80
C ILE A 106 -15.56 -1.75 7.91
N ILE A 107 -15.34 -1.22 9.12
CA ILE A 107 -14.90 -2.00 10.28
C ILE A 107 -15.99 -2.99 10.75
N ARG A 108 -17.26 -2.66 10.53
CA ARG A 108 -18.41 -3.52 10.89
C ARG A 108 -18.72 -4.56 9.82
N GLN A 109 -18.21 -4.40 8.61
CA GLN A 109 -18.41 -5.36 7.54
C GLN A 109 -17.77 -6.69 7.90
N ARG A 110 -18.55 -7.78 7.80
CA ARG A 110 -18.02 -9.13 7.98
C ARG A 110 -17.23 -9.52 6.73
N LEU A 111 -15.92 -9.68 6.90
CA LEU A 111 -15.03 -10.17 5.87
C LEU A 111 -14.85 -11.68 6.06
N GLU A 112 -15.16 -12.47 5.03
CA GLU A 112 -14.97 -13.93 5.06
C GLU A 112 -13.55 -14.32 4.63
N GLU A 113 -12.90 -13.46 3.83
CA GLU A 113 -11.55 -13.67 3.33
C GLU A 113 -10.71 -12.38 3.43
N PRO A 114 -9.37 -12.48 3.49
CA PRO A 114 -8.49 -11.31 3.42
C PRO A 114 -8.76 -10.55 2.11
N SER A 115 -9.28 -9.33 2.23
CA SER A 115 -9.64 -8.50 1.08
C SER A 115 -9.13 -7.08 1.27
N GLN A 116 -8.91 -6.40 0.14
CA GLN A 116 -8.64 -4.97 0.14
C GLN A 116 -9.96 -4.25 0.40
N VAL A 117 -10.00 -3.51 1.49
CA VAL A 117 -11.13 -2.65 1.87
C VAL A 117 -10.69 -1.22 1.59
N ALA A 118 -11.41 -0.56 0.68
CA ALA A 118 -11.08 0.66 -0.05
C ALA A 118 -10.07 1.64 0.59
N GLU A 119 -9.26 2.31 -0.26
CA GLU A 119 -8.66 3.59 0.09
C GLU A 119 -9.81 4.59 0.31
N SER A 120 -10.11 4.92 1.57
CA SER A 120 -10.98 6.07 1.83
C SER A 120 -10.23 7.30 1.33
N GLU A 121 -10.58 7.77 0.13
CA GLU A 121 -10.27 9.14 -0.28
C GLU A 121 -10.76 10.05 0.85
N SER A 122 -9.80 10.67 1.54
CA SER A 122 -10.03 11.72 2.52
C SER A 122 -9.39 12.99 1.99
#